data_AF-A0A1E8D137-F1
#
_entry.id   AF-A0A1E8D137-F1
#
_cell.length_a   1.000
_cell.length_b   1.000
_cell.length_c   1.000
_cell.angle_alpha   90.00
_cell.angle_beta   90.00
_cell.angle_gamma   90.00
#
_symmetry.space_group_name_H-M   'P 1'
#
loop_
_entity.id
_entity.type
_entity.pdbx_description
1 polymer ?
#
loop_
_entity_poly.entity_id
_entity_poly.type
_entity_poly.pdbx_seq_one_letter_code
_entity_poly.pdbx_strand_id
1 'polypeptide(L)'
;MALGGTGLSAIAELARRRSTGWAALAETFAAPTPAWVAAVREGRVRQGWEDAVGWRTGELEGFGPPMLVLGSFERSSRRRELDHDIATLSEAFDASDDGSFEAALAACELLHRLCSDEASAWSAGQLPKARALRVHQHDELHSDAGEALSAGCAAMLAAQPRQPYLALTQVGRLWVDRERGGSSFVNEPQR
;
A
#
# COMPACT_ATOMS: atom_id res chain seq x y z
N MET A 1 -26.55 -13.80 25.31
CA MET A 1 -26.56 -13.92 23.84
C MET A 1 -25.99 -12.62 23.28
N ALA A 2 -24.70 -12.58 22.96
CA ALA A 2 -23.98 -11.36 22.55
C ALA A 2 -24.00 -11.24 21.02
N LEU A 3 -24.99 -10.52 20.48
CA LEU A 3 -25.09 -10.19 19.05
C LEU A 3 -24.37 -8.87 18.68
N GLY A 4 -23.51 -8.35 19.57
CA GLY A 4 -22.87 -7.03 19.41
C GLY A 4 -21.42 -7.02 18.89
N GLY A 5 -20.82 -8.19 18.58
CA GLY A 5 -19.38 -8.32 18.33
C GLY A 5 -18.89 -8.15 16.88
N THR A 6 -19.79 -8.12 15.89
CA THR A 6 -19.40 -8.23 14.47
C THR A 6 -18.97 -6.90 13.85
N GLY A 7 -19.57 -5.78 14.28
CA GLY A 7 -19.30 -4.47 13.69
C GLY A 7 -17.88 -3.95 13.93
N LEU A 8 -17.44 -3.92 15.19
CA LEU A 8 -16.11 -3.41 15.54
C LEU A 8 -14.98 -4.29 14.97
N SER A 9 -15.19 -5.61 14.92
CA SER A 9 -14.24 -6.54 14.31
C SER A 9 -14.07 -6.29 12.81
N ALA A 10 -15.15 -5.98 12.09
CA ALA A 10 -15.09 -5.65 10.66
C ALA A 10 -14.36 -4.32 10.41
N ILE A 11 -14.58 -3.31 11.25
CA ILE A 11 -13.90 -2.01 11.14
C ILE A 11 -12.40 -2.15 11.47
N ALA A 12 -12.06 -2.94 12.50
CA ALA A 12 -10.66 -3.24 12.82
C ALA A 12 -9.96 -3.96 11.66
N GLU A 13 -10.64 -4.91 11.02
CA GLU A 13 -10.12 -5.63 9.86
C GLU A 13 -9.88 -4.71 8.67
N LEU A 14 -10.79 -3.77 8.41
CA LEU A 14 -10.61 -2.75 7.39
C LEU A 14 -9.34 -1.91 7.64
N ALA A 15 -9.16 -1.45 8.88
CA ALA A 15 -7.97 -0.68 9.26
C ALA A 15 -6.67 -1.51 9.09
N ARG A 16 -6.68 -2.81 9.44
CA ARG A 16 -5.54 -3.71 9.17
C ARG A 16 -5.22 -3.81 7.69
N ARG A 17 -6.21 -3.98 6.83
CA ARG A 17 -5.99 -4.08 5.38
C ARG A 17 -5.44 -2.78 4.79
N ARG A 18 -5.89 -1.63 5.29
CA ARG A 18 -5.29 -0.33 4.94
C ARG A 18 -3.83 -0.23 5.40
N SER A 19 -3.55 -0.66 6.62
CA SER A 19 -2.17 -0.77 7.14
C SER A 19 -1.28 -1.64 6.26
N THR A 20 -1.79 -2.79 5.78
CA THR A 20 -1.08 -3.66 4.82
C THR A 20 -0.82 -2.96 3.49
N GLY A 21 -1.80 -2.24 2.94
CA GLY A 21 -1.64 -1.48 1.70
C GLY A 21 -0.54 -0.41 1.81
N TRP A 22 -0.48 0.32 2.93
CA TRP A 22 0.59 1.29 3.17
C TRP A 22 1.96 0.64 3.35
N ALA A 23 2.05 -0.50 4.02
CA ALA A 23 3.31 -1.25 4.11
C ALA A 23 3.78 -1.76 2.74
N ALA A 24 2.87 -2.29 1.92
CA ALA A 24 3.20 -2.75 0.57
C ALA A 24 3.63 -1.59 -0.35
N LEU A 25 3.05 -0.40 -0.17
CA LEU A 25 3.49 0.80 -0.88
C LEU A 25 4.87 1.27 -0.41
N ALA A 26 5.16 1.23 0.89
CA ALA A 26 6.46 1.58 1.44
C ALA A 26 7.59 0.78 0.78
N GLU A 27 7.39 -0.53 0.56
CA GLU A 27 8.36 -1.39 -0.13
C GLU A 27 8.69 -0.94 -1.56
N THR A 28 7.80 -0.18 -2.23
CA THR A 28 8.03 0.35 -3.58
C THR A 28 9.01 1.53 -3.56
N PHE A 29 9.07 2.28 -2.46
CA PHE A 29 9.97 3.42 -2.28
C PHE A 29 11.25 3.07 -1.51
N ALA A 30 11.40 1.82 -1.11
CA ALA A 30 12.62 1.33 -0.48
C ALA A 30 13.56 0.69 -1.52
N ALA A 31 14.87 0.88 -1.31
CA ALA A 31 15.88 0.21 -2.11
C ALA A 31 15.71 -1.32 -2.04
N PRO A 32 15.89 -2.05 -3.15
CA PRO A 32 15.63 -3.48 -3.20
C PRO A 32 16.67 -4.22 -2.35
N THR A 33 16.18 -5.07 -1.46
CA THR A 33 17.01 -5.97 -0.65
C THR A 33 16.93 -7.41 -1.19
N PRO A 34 17.91 -8.29 -0.92
CA PRO A 34 17.82 -9.69 -1.32
C PRO A 34 16.55 -10.40 -0.83
N ALA A 35 16.13 -10.09 0.40
CA ALA A 35 14.91 -10.65 1.00
C ALA A 35 13.64 -10.17 0.28
N TRP A 36 13.59 -8.88 -0.08
CA TRP A 36 12.47 -8.32 -0.82
C TRP A 36 12.39 -8.88 -2.23
N VAL A 37 13.51 -8.94 -2.96
CA VAL A 37 13.54 -9.52 -4.31
C VAL A 37 13.10 -10.99 -4.28
N ALA A 38 13.55 -11.77 -3.30
CA ALA A 38 13.06 -13.14 -3.10
C ALA A 38 11.53 -13.18 -2.88
N ALA A 39 10.99 -12.30 -2.04
CA ALA A 39 9.55 -12.20 -1.79
C ALA A 39 8.75 -11.86 -3.06
N VAL A 40 9.26 -10.98 -3.92
CA VAL A 40 8.65 -10.69 -5.21
C VAL A 40 8.65 -11.93 -6.10
N ARG A 41 9.79 -12.64 -6.22
CA ARG A 41 9.90 -13.86 -7.06
C ARG A 41 8.96 -14.97 -6.62
N GLU A 42 8.73 -15.07 -5.31
CA GLU A 42 7.80 -16.01 -4.68
C GLU A 42 6.32 -15.58 -4.80
N GLY A 43 6.06 -14.36 -5.26
CA GLY A 43 4.71 -13.79 -5.39
C GLY A 43 4.10 -13.30 -4.07
N ARG A 44 4.89 -13.21 -2.99
CA ARG A 44 4.41 -12.72 -1.69
C ARG A 44 4.01 -11.25 -1.74
N VAL A 45 4.72 -10.43 -2.51
CA VAL A 45 4.39 -9.00 -2.67
C VAL A 45 3.05 -8.82 -3.40
N ARG A 46 2.79 -9.60 -4.46
CA ARG A 46 1.49 -9.58 -5.15
C ARG A 46 0.37 -10.04 -4.22
N GLN A 47 0.57 -11.11 -3.47
CA GLN A 47 -0.42 -11.59 -2.49
C GLN A 47 -0.74 -10.52 -1.44
N GLY A 48 0.29 -9.83 -0.91
CA GLY A 48 0.10 -8.75 0.06
C GLY A 48 -0.77 -7.62 -0.49
N TRP A 49 -0.57 -7.25 -1.76
CA TRP A 49 -1.46 -6.30 -2.42
C TRP A 49 -2.87 -6.84 -2.63
N GLU A 50 -3.02 -8.10 -3.06
CA GLU A 50 -4.33 -8.75 -3.22
C GLU A 50 -5.12 -8.76 -1.91
N ASP A 51 -4.48 -9.04 -0.78
CA ASP A 51 -5.09 -9.00 0.54
C ASP A 51 -5.50 -7.57 0.94
N ALA A 52 -4.65 -6.58 0.62
CA ALA A 52 -4.90 -5.17 0.87
C ALA A 52 -6.06 -4.59 0.03
N VAL A 53 -6.27 -5.06 -1.20
CA VAL A 53 -7.33 -4.56 -2.09
C VAL A 53 -8.59 -5.42 -2.10
N GLY A 54 -8.50 -6.71 -1.74
CA GLY A 54 -9.55 -7.72 -1.94
C GLY A 54 -10.86 -7.48 -1.19
N TRP A 55 -10.89 -6.56 -0.23
CA TRP A 55 -12.12 -6.16 0.48
C TRP A 55 -12.95 -5.13 -0.29
N ARG A 56 -12.39 -4.46 -1.30
CA ARG A 56 -13.08 -3.46 -2.11
C ARG A 56 -13.89 -4.13 -3.22
N THR A 57 -15.06 -4.65 -2.87
CA THR A 57 -15.98 -5.26 -3.83
C THR A 57 -16.36 -4.27 -4.93
N GLY A 58 -16.15 -4.64 -6.20
CA GLY A 58 -16.51 -3.82 -7.37
C GLY A 58 -15.41 -2.87 -7.87
N GLU A 59 -14.28 -2.73 -7.17
CA GLU A 59 -13.22 -1.76 -7.52
C GLU A 59 -11.88 -2.41 -7.95
N LEU A 60 -11.85 -3.74 -7.99
CA LEU A 60 -10.67 -4.55 -8.34
C LEU A 60 -10.26 -4.43 -9.82
N GLU A 61 -11.16 -3.98 -10.69
CA GLU A 61 -10.92 -3.89 -12.14
C GLU A 61 -9.69 -3.03 -12.46
N GLY A 62 -9.48 -1.93 -11.71
CA GLY A 62 -8.32 -1.06 -11.89
C GLY A 62 -7.01 -1.67 -11.41
N PHE A 63 -7.05 -2.56 -10.41
CA PHE A 63 -5.86 -3.19 -9.86
C PHE A 63 -5.42 -4.43 -10.66
N GLY A 64 -6.33 -5.06 -11.41
CA GLY A 64 -6.05 -6.28 -12.18
C GLY A 64 -4.85 -6.18 -13.14
N PRO A 65 -4.79 -5.18 -14.03
CA PRO A 65 -3.71 -5.09 -15.02
C PRO A 65 -2.29 -5.10 -14.43
N PRO A 66 -1.92 -4.24 -13.46
CA PRO A 66 -0.59 -4.31 -12.88
C PRO A 66 -0.34 -5.60 -12.07
N MET A 67 -1.35 -6.20 -11.44
CA MET A 67 -1.19 -7.52 -10.77
C MET A 67 -0.83 -8.64 -11.76
N LEU A 68 -1.39 -8.63 -12.97
CA LEU A 68 -1.03 -9.60 -14.03
C LEU A 68 0.42 -9.43 -14.49
N VAL A 69 0.93 -8.20 -14.49
CA VAL A 69 2.33 -7.91 -14.81
C VAL A 69 3.26 -8.42 -13.71
N LEU A 70 2.91 -8.24 -12.43
CA LEU A 70 3.65 -8.84 -11.31
C LEU A 70 3.72 -10.37 -11.43
N GLY A 71 2.58 -11.02 -11.72
CA GLY A 71 2.56 -12.47 -11.95
C GLY A 71 3.42 -12.92 -13.14
N SER A 72 3.61 -12.06 -14.14
CA SER A 72 4.50 -12.34 -15.29
C SER A 72 5.98 -12.20 -14.90
N PHE A 73 6.31 -11.22 -14.06
CA PHE A 73 7.64 -11.10 -13.45
C PHE A 73 7.96 -12.33 -12.59
N GLU A 74 7.04 -12.73 -11.69
CA GLU A 74 7.16 -13.93 -10.86
C GLU A 74 7.53 -15.16 -11.70
N ARG A 75 6.79 -15.43 -12.78
CA ARG A 75 7.05 -16.59 -13.66
C ARG A 75 8.38 -16.50 -14.41
N SER A 76 8.74 -15.32 -14.90
CA SER A 76 9.96 -15.14 -15.70
C SER A 76 11.23 -15.14 -14.84
N SER A 77 11.17 -14.60 -13.62
CA SER A 77 12.28 -14.58 -12.66
C SER A 77 12.77 -15.99 -12.25
N ARG A 78 11.92 -17.02 -12.38
CA ARG A 78 12.31 -18.43 -12.13
C ARG A 78 13.39 -18.96 -13.07
N ARG A 79 13.63 -18.27 -14.20
CA ARG A 79 14.65 -18.64 -15.20
C ARG A 79 15.95 -17.85 -15.02
N ARG A 80 16.04 -16.98 -14.02
CA ARG A 80 17.18 -16.10 -13.75
C ARG A 80 17.71 -16.36 -12.34
N GLU A 81 18.98 -16.04 -12.13
CA GLU A 81 19.59 -16.07 -10.80
C GLU A 81 19.09 -14.90 -9.95
N LEU A 82 19.04 -15.10 -8.63
CA LEU A 82 18.60 -14.06 -7.69
C LEU A 82 19.47 -12.79 -7.81
N ASP A 83 20.78 -12.96 -7.89
CA ASP A 83 21.74 -11.86 -7.96
C ASP A 83 21.56 -11.00 -9.22
N HIS A 84 21.16 -11.63 -10.33
CA HIS A 84 20.86 -10.90 -11.56
C HIS A 84 19.61 -10.02 -11.41
N ASP A 85 18.56 -10.54 -10.76
CA ASP A 85 17.37 -9.75 -10.47
C ASP A 85 17.70 -8.62 -9.49
N ILE A 86 18.47 -8.87 -8.43
CA ILE A 86 18.91 -7.83 -7.48
C ILE A 86 19.64 -6.71 -8.22
N ALA A 87 20.69 -7.03 -8.98
CA ALA A 87 21.48 -6.02 -9.69
C ALA A 87 20.62 -5.19 -10.66
N THR A 88 19.73 -5.85 -11.41
CA THR A 88 18.83 -5.18 -12.35
C THR A 88 17.84 -4.26 -11.66
N LEU A 89 17.31 -4.67 -10.51
CA LEU A 89 16.32 -3.89 -9.77
C LEU A 89 16.96 -2.74 -9.00
N SER A 90 18.16 -2.93 -8.44
CA SER A 90 18.94 -1.85 -7.85
C SER A 90 19.25 -0.77 -8.88
N GLU A 91 19.77 -1.15 -10.06
CA GLU A 91 20.05 -0.19 -11.14
C GLU A 91 18.79 0.58 -11.55
N ALA A 92 17.65 -0.10 -11.69
CA ALA A 92 16.38 0.55 -12.04
C ALA A 92 15.87 1.48 -10.95
N PHE A 93 16.03 1.11 -9.67
CA PHE A 93 15.65 1.93 -8.52
C PHE A 93 16.50 3.19 -8.44
N ASP A 94 17.83 3.03 -8.48
CA ASP A 94 18.79 4.13 -8.40
C ASP A 94 18.62 5.13 -9.56
N ALA A 95 18.28 4.65 -10.75
CA ALA A 95 17.98 5.50 -11.90
C ALA A 95 16.64 6.26 -11.79
N SER A 96 15.75 5.81 -10.91
CA SER A 96 14.41 6.38 -10.72
C SER A 96 14.32 7.33 -9.53
N ASP A 97 15.24 7.22 -8.57
CA ASP A 97 15.24 8.04 -7.35
C ASP A 97 15.75 9.45 -7.63
N ASP A 98 14.86 10.43 -7.56
CA ASP A 98 15.15 11.86 -7.64
C ASP A 98 15.24 12.54 -6.25
N GLY A 99 15.24 11.73 -5.18
CA GLY A 99 15.18 12.17 -3.78
C GLY A 99 13.76 12.26 -3.22
N SER A 100 12.72 12.07 -4.04
CA SER A 100 11.32 12.09 -3.57
C SER A 100 10.91 10.82 -2.81
N PHE A 101 11.67 9.73 -2.94
CA PHE A 101 11.30 8.43 -2.36
C PHE A 101 11.41 8.41 -0.84
N GLU A 102 12.36 9.13 -0.24
CA GLU A 102 12.51 9.21 1.21
C GLU A 102 11.26 9.79 1.88
N ALA A 103 10.73 10.90 1.34
CA ALA A 103 9.52 11.52 1.87
C ALA A 103 8.27 10.64 1.66
N ALA A 104 8.15 10.01 0.49
CA ALA A 104 7.06 9.09 0.20
C ALA A 104 7.09 7.84 1.09
N LEU A 105 8.28 7.29 1.35
CA LEU A 105 8.50 6.17 2.27
C LEU A 105 8.08 6.56 3.70
N ALA A 106 8.55 7.69 4.20
CA ALA A 106 8.19 8.19 5.54
C ALA A 106 6.67 8.38 5.71
N ALA A 107 6.00 8.89 4.67
CA ALA A 107 4.55 9.03 4.65
C ALA A 107 3.83 7.67 4.67
N CYS A 108 4.32 6.68 3.91
CA CYS A 108 3.77 5.31 3.95
C CYS A 108 3.90 4.70 5.35
N GLU A 109 5.08 4.82 5.97
CA GLU A 109 5.33 4.29 7.31
C GLU A 109 4.45 4.95 8.38
N LEU A 110 4.24 6.27 8.28
CA LEU A 110 3.31 7.00 9.15
C LEU A 110 1.89 6.44 9.03
N LEU A 111 1.34 6.37 7.82
CA LEU A 111 -0.01 5.89 7.59
C LEU A 111 -0.18 4.41 7.97
N HIS A 112 0.83 3.58 7.70
CA HIS A 112 0.89 2.20 8.14
C HIS A 112 0.71 2.08 9.67
N ARG A 113 1.49 2.84 10.44
CA ARG A 113 1.42 2.88 11.91
C ARG A 113 0.05 3.37 12.38
N LEU A 114 -0.45 4.47 11.83
CA LEU A 114 -1.75 5.02 12.21
C LEU A 114 -2.91 4.04 11.96
N CYS A 115 -2.90 3.34 10.82
CA CYS A 115 -3.90 2.31 10.53
C CYS A 115 -3.78 1.09 11.46
N SER A 116 -2.55 0.70 11.83
CA SER A 116 -2.30 -0.40 12.78
C SER A 116 -2.80 -0.06 14.19
N ASP A 117 -2.50 1.16 14.65
CA ASP A 117 -2.99 1.69 15.92
C ASP A 117 -4.51 1.82 15.93
N GLU A 118 -5.10 2.24 14.82
CA GLU A 118 -6.55 2.33 14.63
C GLU A 118 -7.19 0.94 14.76
N ALA A 119 -6.66 -0.06 14.04
CA ALA A 119 -7.15 -1.43 14.11
C ALA A 119 -7.11 -1.99 15.53
N SER A 120 -6.03 -1.71 16.25
CA SER A 120 -5.86 -2.11 17.66
C SER A 120 -6.87 -1.42 18.56
N ALA A 121 -7.10 -0.11 18.38
CA ALA A 121 -8.08 0.65 19.14
C ALA A 121 -9.52 0.16 18.89
N TRP A 122 -9.90 -0.15 17.65
CA TRP A 122 -11.19 -0.75 17.32
C TRP A 122 -11.37 -2.11 17.99
N SER A 123 -10.35 -2.98 17.92
CA SER A 123 -10.38 -4.32 18.51
C SER A 123 -10.51 -4.27 20.04
N ALA A 124 -9.95 -3.24 20.68
CA ALA A 124 -10.03 -3.01 22.12
C ALA A 124 -11.27 -2.23 22.57
N GLY A 125 -12.18 -1.84 21.65
CA GLY A 125 -13.37 -1.04 21.98
C GLY A 125 -13.08 0.42 22.37
N GLN A 126 -11.89 0.94 22.06
CA GLN A 126 -11.47 2.31 22.38
C GLN A 126 -11.99 3.32 21.33
N LEU A 127 -13.31 3.46 21.23
CA LEU A 127 -13.97 4.18 20.12
C LEU A 127 -13.49 5.64 19.92
N PRO A 128 -13.31 6.47 20.97
CA PRO A 128 -12.83 7.83 20.78
C PRO A 128 -11.43 7.89 20.16
N LYS A 129 -10.52 7.02 20.62
CA LYS A 129 -9.15 6.91 20.09
C LYS A 129 -9.17 6.45 18.63
N ALA A 130 -9.95 5.41 18.32
CA ALA A 130 -10.02 4.86 16.96
C ALA A 130 -10.54 5.90 15.95
N ARG A 131 -11.57 6.67 16.33
CA ARG A 131 -12.09 7.77 15.50
C ARG A 131 -11.07 8.90 15.32
N ALA A 132 -10.39 9.30 16.40
CA ALA A 132 -9.35 10.33 16.32
C ALA A 132 -8.20 9.91 15.38
N LEU A 133 -7.76 8.64 15.45
CA LEU A 133 -6.74 8.11 14.55
C LEU A 133 -7.20 8.12 13.09
N ARG A 134 -8.47 7.79 12.81
CA ARG A 134 -9.01 7.85 11.45
C ARG A 134 -9.05 9.26 10.90
N VAL A 135 -9.46 10.24 11.71
CA VAL A 135 -9.43 11.66 11.33
C VAL A 135 -8.00 12.09 11.05
N HIS A 136 -7.06 11.74 11.92
CA HIS A 136 -5.65 12.08 11.73
C HIS A 136 -5.08 11.49 10.43
N GLN A 137 -5.39 10.24 10.09
CA GLN A 137 -5.00 9.66 8.80
C GLN A 137 -5.56 10.44 7.61
N HIS A 138 -6.82 10.89 7.70
CA HIS A 138 -7.43 11.70 6.66
C HIS A 138 -6.72 13.04 6.50
N ASP A 139 -6.39 13.70 7.62
CA ASP A 139 -5.65 14.96 7.62
C ASP A 139 -4.26 14.77 6.98
N GLU A 140 -3.53 13.70 7.32
CA GLU A 140 -2.22 13.40 6.71
C GLU A 140 -2.30 13.11 5.21
N LEU A 141 -3.36 12.46 4.74
CA LEU A 141 -3.59 12.27 3.30
C LEU A 141 -3.84 13.57 2.53
N HIS A 142 -4.19 14.64 3.24
CA HIS A 142 -4.44 15.98 2.68
C HIS A 142 -3.39 17.01 3.13
N SER A 143 -2.31 16.56 3.77
CA SER A 143 -1.14 17.36 4.14
C SER A 143 0.01 17.14 3.15
N ASP A 144 1.18 17.69 3.48
CA ASP A 144 2.45 17.44 2.79
C ASP A 144 2.78 15.93 2.67
N ALA A 145 2.34 15.09 3.61
CA ALA A 145 2.55 13.65 3.54
C ALA A 145 1.81 13.03 2.34
N GLY A 146 0.54 13.41 2.14
CA GLY A 146 -0.23 13.00 0.96
C GLY A 146 0.38 13.49 -0.35
N GLU A 147 0.90 14.71 -0.37
CA GLU A 147 1.60 15.27 -1.54
C GLU A 147 2.89 14.51 -1.84
N ALA A 148 3.69 14.20 -0.83
CA ALA A 148 4.90 13.39 -0.94
C ALA A 148 4.62 12.00 -1.55
N LEU A 149 3.55 11.32 -1.11
CA LEU A 149 3.12 10.05 -1.69
C LEU A 149 2.79 10.18 -3.19
N SER A 150 2.07 11.24 -3.54
CA SER A 150 1.65 11.49 -4.92
C SER A 150 2.83 11.82 -5.83
N ALA A 151 3.77 12.62 -5.31
CA ALA A 151 5.01 12.99 -5.98
C ALA A 151 5.92 11.77 -6.17
N GLY A 152 6.16 10.97 -5.12
CA GLY A 152 6.97 9.75 -5.23
C GLY A 152 6.42 8.76 -6.23
N CYS A 153 5.09 8.54 -6.24
CA CYS A 153 4.45 7.72 -7.28
C CYS A 153 4.67 8.30 -8.68
N ALA A 154 4.53 9.62 -8.85
CA ALA A 154 4.69 10.27 -10.14
C ALA A 154 6.14 10.21 -10.64
N ALA A 155 7.12 10.45 -9.78
CA ALA A 155 8.55 10.37 -10.09
C ALA A 155 8.93 8.95 -10.55
N MET A 156 8.55 7.94 -9.77
CA MET A 156 8.81 6.54 -10.12
C MET A 156 8.10 6.13 -11.42
N LEU A 157 6.87 6.59 -11.69
CA LEU A 157 6.21 6.32 -12.98
C LEU A 157 6.88 7.04 -14.16
N ALA A 158 7.34 8.29 -13.95
CA ALA A 158 8.00 9.09 -14.98
C ALA A 158 9.35 8.50 -15.40
N ALA A 159 10.07 7.90 -14.47
CA ALA A 159 11.32 7.17 -14.73
C ALA A 159 11.11 5.89 -15.57
N GLN A 160 9.86 5.40 -15.69
CA GLN A 160 9.50 4.15 -16.38
C GLN A 160 10.42 2.98 -16.01
N PRO A 161 10.55 2.64 -14.71
CA PRO A 161 11.45 1.60 -14.26
C PRO A 161 11.06 0.25 -14.87
N ARG A 162 12.01 -0.68 -14.84
CA ARG A 162 11.70 -2.06 -15.21
C ARG A 162 10.71 -2.68 -14.23
N GLN A 163 10.05 -3.75 -14.69
CA GLN A 163 9.25 -4.58 -13.80
C GLN A 163 10.14 -5.22 -12.73
N PRO A 164 9.67 -5.32 -11.47
CA PRO A 164 8.29 -5.17 -11.01
C PRO A 164 7.93 -3.74 -10.56
N TYR A 165 8.89 -2.82 -10.44
CA TYR A 165 8.65 -1.49 -9.86
C TYR A 165 7.55 -0.74 -10.57
N LEU A 166 7.53 -0.72 -11.91
CA LEU A 166 6.48 -0.04 -12.66
C LEU A 166 5.08 -0.54 -12.30
N ALA A 167 4.86 -1.86 -12.21
CA ALA A 167 3.58 -2.42 -11.80
C ALA A 167 3.25 -2.11 -10.33
N LEU A 168 4.22 -2.20 -9.42
CA LEU A 168 4.02 -1.86 -8.01
C LEU A 168 3.62 -0.39 -7.83
N THR A 169 4.29 0.52 -8.53
CA THR A 169 3.97 1.95 -8.49
C THR A 169 2.62 2.26 -9.11
N GLN A 170 2.23 1.55 -10.18
CA GLN A 170 0.88 1.68 -10.73
C GLN A 170 -0.20 1.27 -9.71
N VAL A 171 -0.01 0.15 -9.02
CA VAL A 171 -0.89 -0.28 -7.91
C VAL A 171 -0.89 0.76 -6.79
N GLY A 172 0.29 1.22 -6.37
CA GLY A 172 0.48 2.22 -5.35
C GLY A 172 -0.22 3.54 -5.65
N ARG A 173 -0.12 4.02 -6.89
CA ARG A 173 -0.79 5.24 -7.34
C ARG A 173 -2.30 5.09 -7.26
N LEU A 174 -2.83 3.97 -7.76
CA LEU A 174 -4.25 3.66 -7.67
C LEU A 174 -4.72 3.60 -6.21
N TRP A 175 -3.91 3.03 -5.31
CA TRP A 175 -4.17 2.99 -3.88
C TRP A 175 -4.24 4.40 -3.28
N VAL A 176 -3.23 5.25 -3.52
CA VAL A 176 -3.19 6.65 -3.04
C VAL A 176 -4.39 7.44 -3.57
N ASP A 177 -4.70 7.36 -4.86
CA ASP A 177 -5.81 8.08 -5.47
C ASP A 177 -7.16 7.67 -4.84
N ARG A 178 -7.36 6.38 -4.52
CA ARG A 178 -8.55 5.92 -3.79
C ARG A 178 -8.61 6.46 -2.38
N GLU A 179 -7.52 6.37 -1.63
CA GLU A 179 -7.47 6.80 -0.23
C GLU A 179 -7.70 8.31 -0.11
N ARG A 180 -7.26 9.10 -1.10
CA ARG A 180 -7.53 10.55 -1.17
C ARG A 180 -8.93 10.88 -1.69
N GLY A 181 -9.41 10.18 -2.73
CA GLY A 181 -10.71 10.44 -3.36
C GLY A 181 -11.91 9.83 -2.66
N GLY A 182 -11.70 8.90 -1.71
CA GLY A 182 -12.75 8.11 -1.05
C GLY A 182 -13.56 8.84 0.02
N SER A 183 -13.33 10.14 0.26
CA SER A 183 -14.08 10.93 1.26
C SER A 183 -15.46 11.40 0.75
N SER A 184 -16.23 10.52 0.11
CA SER A 184 -17.68 10.53 0.38
C SER A 184 -17.84 9.76 1.67
N PHE A 185 -17.76 10.47 2.80
CA PHE A 185 -18.14 9.94 4.10
C PHE A 185 -19.45 9.18 3.93
N VAL A 186 -19.39 7.86 4.03
CA VAL A 186 -20.55 7.03 4.29
C VAL A 186 -21.25 7.71 5.46
N ASN A 187 -22.45 8.25 5.20
CA ASN A 187 -23.35 8.75 6.21
C ASN A 187 -23.48 7.67 7.29
N GLU A 188 -22.71 7.77 8.37
CA GLU A 188 -22.99 7.02 9.58
C GLU A 188 -24.39 7.47 10.00
N PRO A 189 -25.39 6.56 10.10
CA PRO A 189 -26.66 6.93 10.66
C PRO A 189 -26.38 7.40 12.09
N GLN A 190 -26.57 8.70 12.35
CA GLN A 190 -26.56 9.23 13.70
C GLN A 190 -27.58 8.41 14.51
N ARG A 191 -27.07 7.62 15.45
CA ARG A 191 -27.88 6.92 16.46
C ARG A 191 -27.78 7.69 17.76
#